data_AF-C0K053-F1
#
_entry.id   AF-C0K053-F1
#
_cell.length_a   1.000
_cell.length_b   1.000
_cell.length_c   1.000
_cell.angle_alpha   90.00
_cell.angle_beta   90.00
_cell.angle_gamma   90.00
#
_symmetry.space_group_name_H-M   'P 1'
#
loop_
_entity.id
_entity.type
_entity.pdbx_description
1 polymer ?
#
loop_
_entity_poly.entity_id
_entity_poly.type
_entity_poly.pdbx_seq_one_letter_code
_entity_poly.pdbx_strand_id
1 'polypeptide(L)'
;MGLADGAPIPEYNQYGHQTGYRKDRNGNTIITKLNEAMLQQIAAAGNGIYVRASNSNVGLEKIYEDINKLDKTEIDAKVFTDYEDQFQWFVGAAIILLLIEVLISSSKRGWEKKFNIFEKKDEQAE
;
A
#
# COMPACT_ATOMS: atom_id res chain seq x y z
N MET A 1 -3.99 -7.52 -35.91
CA MET A 1 -5.26 -7.12 -35.27
C MET A 1 -6.39 -7.86 -35.97
N GLY A 2 -7.45 -8.27 -35.25
CA GLY A 2 -8.57 -8.99 -35.85
C GLY A 2 -9.27 -8.14 -36.92
N LEU A 3 -9.43 -8.68 -38.12
CA LEU A 3 -10.17 -8.05 -39.22
C LEU A 3 -11.65 -8.37 -39.07
N ALA A 4 -12.53 -7.41 -39.35
CA ALA A 4 -13.98 -7.63 -39.39
C ALA A 4 -14.36 -8.62 -40.51
N ASP A 5 -13.66 -8.52 -41.65
CA ASP A 5 -13.81 -9.44 -42.79
C ASP A 5 -13.22 -10.83 -42.52
N GLY A 6 -12.40 -10.92 -41.47
CA GLY A 6 -11.73 -12.12 -41.01
C GLY A 6 -10.51 -12.54 -41.79
N ALA A 7 -9.76 -13.47 -41.21
CA ALA A 7 -8.55 -14.02 -41.80
C ALA A 7 -8.49 -15.55 -41.63
N PRO A 8 -7.93 -16.27 -42.61
CA PRO A 8 -7.70 -17.70 -42.48
C PRO A 8 -6.63 -17.98 -41.41
N ILE A 9 -6.81 -19.05 -40.64
CA ILE A 9 -5.85 -19.43 -39.58
C ILE A 9 -4.67 -20.16 -40.23
N PRO A 10 -3.43 -19.63 -40.19
CA PRO A 10 -2.27 -20.35 -40.72
C PRO A 10 -1.91 -21.55 -39.83
N GLU A 11 -1.49 -22.64 -40.45
CA GLU A 11 -0.89 -23.78 -39.78
C GLU A 11 0.63 -23.78 -40.00
N TYR A 12 1.37 -23.98 -38.92
CA TYR A 12 2.83 -24.01 -38.91
C TYR A 12 3.30 -25.42 -38.53
N ASN A 13 4.38 -25.87 -39.16
CA ASN A 13 5.04 -27.11 -38.75
C ASN A 13 5.92 -26.91 -37.49
N GLN A 14 6.46 -28.01 -36.97
CA GLN A 14 7.41 -28.03 -35.85
C GLN A 14 8.70 -27.21 -36.06
N TYR A 15 8.96 -26.75 -37.30
CA TYR A 15 10.11 -25.93 -37.69
C TYR A 15 9.70 -24.46 -37.98
N GLY A 16 8.44 -24.09 -37.73
CA GLY A 16 7.93 -22.72 -37.91
C GLY A 16 7.58 -22.32 -39.36
N HIS A 17 7.65 -23.24 -40.33
CA HIS A 17 7.26 -22.96 -41.71
C HIS A 17 5.75 -23.11 -41.89
N GLN A 18 5.12 -22.19 -42.63
CA GLN A 18 3.70 -22.25 -42.94
C GLN A 18 3.41 -23.41 -43.90
N THR A 19 2.63 -24.39 -43.46
CA THR A 19 2.27 -25.58 -44.25
C THR A 19 0.88 -25.48 -44.86
N GLY A 20 0.06 -24.51 -44.45
CA GLY A 20 -1.26 -24.28 -45.02
C GLY A 20 -2.15 -23.40 -44.14
N TYR A 21 -3.47 -23.58 -44.31
CA TYR A 21 -4.49 -22.97 -43.47
C TYR A 21 -5.34 -24.05 -42.82
N ARG A 22 -5.83 -23.78 -41.61
CA ARG A 22 -6.70 -24.71 -40.87
C ARG A 22 -7.98 -24.97 -41.66
N LYS A 23 -8.36 -26.24 -41.78
CA LYS A 23 -9.58 -26.71 -42.45
C LYS A 23 -10.58 -27.28 -41.46
N ASP A 24 -11.86 -27.14 -41.77
CA ASP A 24 -12.98 -27.80 -41.08
C ASP A 24 -13.07 -29.29 -41.47
N ARG A 25 -13.90 -30.07 -40.77
CA ARG A 25 -14.23 -31.48 -41.05
C ARG A 25 -14.71 -31.72 -42.49
N ASN A 26 -15.22 -30.70 -43.15
CA ASN A 26 -15.66 -30.72 -44.56
C ASN A 26 -14.57 -30.32 -45.57
N GLY A 27 -13.35 -30.02 -45.12
CA GLY A 27 -12.22 -29.63 -45.98
C GLY A 27 -12.15 -28.15 -46.36
N ASN A 28 -13.07 -27.32 -45.88
CA ASN A 28 -13.12 -25.89 -46.15
C ASN A 28 -12.18 -25.10 -45.22
N THR A 29 -11.52 -24.05 -45.74
CA THR A 29 -10.65 -23.17 -44.94
C THR A 29 -11.45 -22.39 -43.90
N ILE A 30 -11.03 -22.43 -42.65
CA ILE A 30 -11.67 -21.71 -41.55
C ILE A 30 -11.25 -20.24 -41.59
N ILE A 31 -12.22 -19.34 -41.73
CA ILE A 31 -12.02 -17.88 -41.67
C ILE A 31 -12.47 -17.39 -40.30
N THR A 32 -11.54 -16.85 -39.52
CA THR A 32 -11.85 -16.25 -38.20
C THR A 32 -12.22 -14.79 -38.38
N LYS A 33 -13.39 -14.38 -37.87
CA LYS A 33 -13.89 -13.00 -37.95
C LYS A 33 -14.03 -12.38 -36.58
N LEU A 34 -13.73 -11.09 -36.46
CA LEU A 34 -14.03 -10.33 -35.25
C LEU A 34 -15.55 -10.11 -35.18
N ASN A 35 -16.19 -10.60 -34.12
CA ASN A 35 -17.61 -10.36 -33.88
C ASN A 35 -17.79 -9.19 -32.89
N GLU A 36 -17.81 -7.97 -33.41
CA GLU A 36 -17.95 -6.76 -32.59
C GLU A 36 -19.30 -6.70 -31.85
N ALA A 37 -20.38 -7.18 -32.48
CA ALA A 37 -21.72 -7.18 -31.88
C ALA A 37 -21.78 -8.06 -30.62
N MET A 38 -21.18 -9.25 -30.66
CA MET A 38 -21.10 -10.14 -29.50
C MET A 38 -20.28 -9.50 -28.37
N LEU A 39 -19.16 -8.84 -28.71
CA LEU A 39 -18.31 -8.17 -27.72
C LEU A 39 -19.02 -6.98 -27.05
N GLN A 40 -19.82 -6.23 -27.80
CA GLN A 40 -20.66 -5.16 -27.26
C GLN A 40 -21.74 -5.69 -26.31
N GLN A 41 -22.38 -6.82 -26.65
CA GLN A 41 -23.37 -7.45 -25.79
C GLN A 41 -22.77 -7.94 -24.47
N ILE A 42 -21.58 -8.55 -24.51
CA ILE A 42 -20.86 -9.00 -23.31
C ILE A 42 -20.49 -7.79 -22.43
N ALA A 43 -19.97 -6.71 -23.03
CA ALA A 43 -19.65 -5.49 -22.30
C ALA A 43 -20.89 -4.89 -21.63
N ALA A 44 -22.01 -4.79 -22.36
CA ALA A 44 -23.28 -4.31 -21.82
C ALA A 44 -23.81 -5.20 -20.68
N ALA A 45 -23.70 -6.52 -20.81
CA ALA A 45 -24.09 -7.47 -19.76
C ALA A 45 -23.21 -7.35 -18.50
N GLY A 46 -21.94 -6.98 -18.67
CA GLY A 46 -20.99 -6.74 -17.58
C GLY A 46 -20.99 -5.32 -17.01
N ASN A 47 -21.93 -4.46 -17.40
CA ASN A 47 -21.92 -3.01 -17.10
C ASN A 47 -20.58 -2.32 -17.45
N GLY A 48 -19.87 -2.83 -18.45
CA GLY A 48 -18.60 -2.30 -18.94
C GLY A 48 -18.72 -1.67 -20.32
N ILE A 49 -17.60 -1.14 -20.81
CA ILE A 49 -17.52 -0.54 -22.15
C ILE A 49 -16.71 -1.41 -23.12
N TYR A 50 -17.22 -1.57 -24.34
CA TYR A 50 -16.45 -2.17 -25.43
C TYR A 50 -15.66 -1.09 -26.17
N VAL A 51 -14.36 -1.31 -26.31
CA VAL A 51 -13.45 -0.39 -27.01
C VAL A 51 -12.62 -1.19 -28.00
N ARG A 52 -12.72 -0.84 -29.30
CA ARG A 52 -11.92 -1.48 -30.35
C ARG A 52 -10.49 -0.96 -30.30
N ALA A 53 -9.53 -1.87 -30.21
CA ALA A 53 -8.10 -1.57 -30.23
C ALA A 53 -7.58 -1.27 -31.66
N SER A 54 -8.25 -0.40 -32.41
CA SER A 54 -7.82 0.00 -33.78
C SER A 54 -6.96 1.26 -33.80
N ASN A 55 -7.15 2.16 -32.84
CA ASN A 55 -6.37 3.37 -32.66
C ASN A 55 -6.03 3.50 -31.19
N SER A 56 -4.77 3.26 -30.85
CA SER A 56 -4.22 3.21 -29.49
C SER A 56 -4.47 4.46 -28.63
N ASN A 57 -4.91 5.59 -29.22
CA ASN A 57 -5.15 6.83 -28.49
C ASN A 57 -6.61 7.00 -28.03
N VAL A 58 -7.60 6.82 -28.92
CA VAL A 58 -8.99 7.22 -28.62
C VAL A 58 -9.68 6.30 -27.61
N GLY A 59 -9.33 5.02 -27.64
CA GLY A 59 -9.94 4.01 -26.77
C GLY A 59 -9.37 3.98 -25.36
N LEU A 60 -8.08 4.29 -25.23
CA LEU A 60 -7.34 4.19 -23.98
C LEU A 60 -7.69 5.36 -23.04
N GLU A 61 -7.89 6.56 -23.60
CA GLU A 61 -8.26 7.76 -22.83
C GLU A 61 -9.58 7.58 -22.08
N LYS A 62 -10.60 7.01 -22.74
CA LYS A 62 -11.90 6.72 -22.11
C LYS A 62 -11.79 5.68 -20.99
N ILE A 63 -10.92 4.68 -21.16
CA ILE A 63 -10.62 3.69 -20.11
C ILE A 63 -9.93 4.38 -18.92
N TYR A 64 -8.96 5.26 -19.16
CA TYR A 64 -8.32 6.03 -18.10
C TYR A 64 -9.27 6.99 -17.40
N GLU A 65 -10.20 7.62 -18.12
CA GLU A 65 -11.22 8.49 -17.55
C GLU A 65 -12.18 7.69 -16.67
N ASP A 66 -12.65 6.52 -17.11
CA ASP A 66 -13.51 5.64 -16.32
C ASP A 66 -12.78 5.05 -15.10
N ILE A 67 -11.49 4.71 -15.23
CA ILE A 67 -10.64 4.29 -14.10
C ILE A 67 -10.40 5.44 -13.11
N ASN A 68 -10.24 6.68 -13.59
CA ASN A 68 -10.08 7.84 -12.71
C ASN A 68 -11.40 8.26 -12.04
N LYS A 69 -12.55 7.96 -12.65
CA LYS A 69 -13.90 8.15 -12.07
C LYS A 69 -14.27 7.09 -11.04
N LEU A 70 -13.67 5.90 -11.14
CA LEU A 70 -13.62 5.00 -10.00
C LEU A 70 -12.78 5.72 -8.96
N ASP A 71 -13.48 6.45 -8.11
CA ASP A 71 -12.90 7.12 -6.94
C ASP A 71 -11.89 6.14 -6.36
N LYS A 72 -10.68 6.63 -6.09
CA LYS A 72 -9.75 5.99 -5.16
C LYS A 72 -10.40 6.12 -3.78
N THR A 73 -11.58 5.51 -3.65
CA THR A 73 -12.32 5.27 -2.43
C THR A 73 -11.26 4.61 -1.61
N GLU A 74 -10.80 5.40 -0.64
CA GLU A 74 -9.71 5.15 0.25
C GLU A 74 -9.44 3.67 0.23
N ILE A 75 -8.36 3.25 -0.44
CA ILE A 75 -7.76 1.99 -0.03
C ILE A 75 -7.39 2.33 1.40
N ASP A 76 -8.34 2.08 2.30
CA ASP A 76 -8.21 1.80 3.70
C ASP A 76 -7.44 0.47 3.70
N ALA A 77 -6.25 0.48 3.08
CA ALA A 77 -5.03 0.13 3.73
C ALA A 77 -5.17 0.83 5.07
N LYS A 78 -5.88 0.14 5.96
CA LYS A 78 -5.58 -0.06 7.34
C LYS A 78 -4.08 0.12 7.42
N VAL A 79 -3.69 1.39 7.51
CA VAL A 79 -2.38 1.79 7.92
C VAL A 79 -2.44 1.21 9.31
N PHE A 80 -1.92 0.00 9.45
CA PHE A 80 -1.41 -0.46 10.71
C PHE A 80 -0.34 0.58 11.00
N THR A 81 -0.78 1.71 11.53
CA THR A 81 0.07 2.72 12.12
C THR A 81 0.68 1.94 13.25
N ASP A 82 1.85 1.39 12.99
CA ASP A 82 2.65 0.74 13.99
C ASP A 82 3.06 1.87 14.93
N TYR A 83 2.29 2.02 16.00
CA TYR A 83 2.55 3.04 17.00
C TYR A 83 3.80 2.58 17.75
N GLU A 84 4.93 3.18 17.43
CA GLU A 84 6.18 2.93 18.14
C GLU A 84 6.05 3.46 19.58
N ASP A 85 6.19 2.56 20.54
CA ASP A 85 6.07 2.86 21.96
C ASP A 85 7.26 3.69 22.47
N GLN A 86 7.07 5.02 22.61
CA GLN A 86 8.11 5.95 23.07
C GLN A 86 8.26 6.05 24.60
N PHE A 87 7.72 5.09 25.38
CA PHE A 87 7.74 5.16 26.85
C PHE A 87 9.14 4.98 27.46
N GLN A 88 10.12 4.52 26.69
CA GLN A 88 11.49 4.27 27.14
C GLN A 88 12.16 5.52 27.73
N TRP A 89 11.89 6.71 27.15
CA TRP A 89 12.42 7.98 27.66
C TRP A 89 11.86 8.32 29.05
N PHE A 90 10.59 8.05 29.29
CA PHE A 90 9.95 8.28 30.59
C PHE A 90 10.47 7.30 31.65
N VAL A 91 10.62 6.02 31.29
CA VAL A 91 11.22 5.01 32.18
C VAL A 91 12.68 5.35 32.49
N GLY A 92 13.45 5.78 31.49
CA GLY A 92 14.83 6.23 31.67
C GLY A 92 14.92 7.42 32.63
N ALA A 93 14.06 8.43 32.46
CA ALA A 93 13.99 9.57 33.37
C ALA A 93 13.64 9.17 34.81
N ALA A 94 12.69 8.24 34.98
CA ALA A 94 12.31 7.72 36.30
C ALA A 94 13.49 6.98 36.99
N ILE A 95 14.22 6.15 36.27
CA ILE A 95 15.40 5.44 36.79
C ILE A 95 16.50 6.43 37.18
N ILE A 96 16.77 7.45 36.37
CA ILE A 96 17.76 8.49 36.68
C ILE A 96 17.38 9.24 37.96
N LEU A 97 16.13 9.64 38.11
CA LEU A 97 15.64 10.31 39.33
C LEU A 97 15.81 9.41 40.57
N LEU A 98 15.51 8.12 40.46
CA LEU A 98 15.68 7.16 41.55
C LEU A 98 17.17 7.01 41.93
N LEU A 99 18.08 6.96 40.95
CA LEU A 99 19.52 6.92 41.22
C LEU A 99 20.00 8.19 41.91
N ILE A 100 19.49 9.37 41.50
CA ILE A 100 19.78 10.63 42.16
C ILE A 100 19.27 10.61 43.61
N GLU A 101 18.05 10.13 43.85
CA GLU A 101 17.50 9.98 45.19
C GLU A 101 18.37 9.07 46.07
N VAL A 102 18.79 7.92 45.58
CA VAL A 102 19.65 6.99 46.31
C VAL A 102 21.03 7.60 46.60
N LEU A 103 21.64 8.28 45.63
CA LEU A 103 22.92 8.96 45.82
C LEU A 103 22.81 10.08 46.86
N ILE A 104 21.76 10.90 46.77
CA ILE A 104 21.47 11.94 47.76
C ILE A 104 21.23 11.27 49.13
N SER A 105 20.33 10.30 49.24
CA SER A 105 20.01 9.59 50.49
C SER A 105 21.24 8.93 51.13
N SER A 106 22.15 8.38 50.33
CA SER A 106 23.41 7.78 50.81
C SER A 106 24.39 8.82 51.38
N SER A 107 24.47 10.01 50.76
CA SER A 107 25.27 11.14 51.26
C SER A 107 24.59 11.87 52.43
N LYS A 108 23.27 11.76 52.56
CA LYS A 108 22.50 12.38 53.64
C LYS A 108 22.64 11.68 55.00
N ARG A 109 23.50 10.67 55.14
CA ARG A 109 23.85 10.07 56.45
C ARG A 109 24.64 11.02 57.38
N GLY A 110 25.06 12.21 56.92
CA GLY A 110 25.85 13.17 57.73
C GLY A 110 25.48 14.67 57.66
N TRP A 111 24.65 15.11 56.72
CA TRP A 111 24.34 16.55 56.53
C TRP A 111 23.24 17.11 57.44
N GLU A 112 22.36 16.26 57.99
CA GLU A 112 21.29 16.63 58.94
C GLU A 112 21.88 17.19 60.25
N LYS A 113 23.14 16.87 60.57
CA LYS A 113 23.83 17.35 61.78
C LYS A 113 24.39 18.77 61.67
N LYS A 114 24.29 19.43 60.51
CA LYS A 114 24.78 20.80 60.32
C LYS A 114 23.72 21.89 60.51
N PHE A 115 22.44 21.52 60.68
CA PHE A 115 21.38 22.45 61.03
C PHE A 115 21.11 22.47 62.54
N ASN A 116 22.13 22.77 63.36
CA ASN A 116 21.94 23.05 64.78
C ASN A 116 21.63 24.55 64.94
N ILE A 117 20.37 24.95 64.77
CA ILE A 117 19.88 26.35 64.83
C ILE A 117 19.21 26.64 66.19
N PHE A 118 19.80 26.21 67.31
CA PHE A 118 19.33 26.67 68.61
C PHE A 118 20.52 27.04 69.50
N GLU A 119 21.03 28.24 69.24
CA GLU A 119 21.91 28.94 70.17
C GLU A 119 21.05 29.45 71.34
N LYS A 120 21.13 28.74 72.46
CA LYS A 120 20.53 29.17 73.72
C LYS A 120 21.38 30.33 74.25
N LYS A 121 20.85 31.55 74.13
CA LYS A 121 21.45 32.76 74.69
C LYS A 121 21.13 32.82 76.18
N ASP A 122 22.06 32.37 77.00
CA ASP A 122 22.00 32.63 78.44
C ASP A 122 22.35 34.11 78.67
N GLU A 123 21.33 34.87 79.03
CA GLU A 123 21.37 36.27 79.42
C GLU A 123 21.98 36.34 80.83
N GLN A 124 23.28 36.67 80.90
CA GLN A 124 23.90 37.16 82.13
C GLN A 124 23.70 38.66 82.19
N ALA A 125 22.94 39.13 83.18
CA ALA A 125 22.99 40.50 83.66
C ALA A 125 22.95 40.45 85.20
N GLU A 126 24.13 40.75 85.76
CA GLU A 126 24.41 41.57 86.96
C GLU A 126 23.41 41.55 88.14
#